data_AF-A0A916J7N1-F1
#
_entry.id   AF-A0A916J7N1-F1
#
_cell.length_a   1.000
_cell.length_b   1.000
_cell.length_c   1.000
_cell.angle_alpha   90.00
_cell.angle_beta   90.00
_cell.angle_gamma   90.00
#
_symmetry.space_group_name_H-M   'P 1'
#
loop_
_entity.id
_entity.type
_entity.pdbx_description
1 polymer ?
#
loop_
_entity_poly.entity_id
_entity_poly.type
_entity_poly.pdbx_seq_one_letter_code
_entity_poly.pdbx_strand_id
1 'polypeptide(L)' 'MTDSEWEVMRTHPDKGYRIVSMMSGMQDAAEIILSHEERFDGSGYPRGLSGEATSWEPACLP' A
#
# COMPACT_ATOMS: atom_id res chain seq x y z
N MET A 1 -3.07 5.73 20.09
CA MET A 1 -1.62 5.64 19.82
C MET A 1 -1.05 7.02 20.06
N THR A 2 0.12 7.11 20.64
CA THR A 2 0.91 8.36 20.64
C THR A 2 1.33 8.70 19.21
N ASP A 3 1.74 9.94 18.96
CA ASP A 3 2.20 10.37 17.64
C ASP A 3 3.38 9.50 17.14
N SER A 4 4.30 9.14 18.05
CA SER A 4 5.43 8.26 17.72
C SER A 4 5.00 6.83 17.40
N GLU A 5 4.04 6.28 18.14
CA GLU A 5 3.48 4.96 17.83
C GLU A 5 2.74 4.98 16.48
N TRP A 6 2.06 6.09 16.16
CA TRP A 6 1.37 6.28 14.90
C TRP A 6 2.33 6.36 13.70
N GLU A 7 3.44 7.07 13.83
CA GLU A 7 4.50 7.12 12.82
C GLU A 7 5.05 5.72 12.51
N VAL A 8 5.28 4.90 13.54
CA VAL A 8 5.73 3.52 13.37
C VAL A 8 4.66 2.67 12.67
N MET A 9 3.39 2.80 13.06
CA MET A 9 2.30 2.06 12.42
C MET A 9 2.15 2.37 10.94
N ARG A 10 2.36 3.62 10.51
CA ARG A 10 2.28 4.00 9.09
C ARG A 10 3.31 3.31 8.20
N THR A 11 4.31 2.62 8.78
CA THR A 11 5.30 1.84 8.03
C THR A 11 4.82 0.44 7.65
N HIS A 12 3.71 -0.05 8.20
CA HIS A 12 3.28 -1.43 8.00
C HIS A 12 2.91 -1.80 6.55
N PRO A 13 2.32 -0.92 5.71
CA PRO A 13 2.01 -1.28 4.32
C PRO A 13 3.29 -1.55 3.52
N ASP A 14 4.31 -0.68 3.66
CA ASP A 14 5.62 -0.86 3.02
C ASP A 14 6.35 -2.12 3.50
N LYS A 15 6.34 -2.38 4.82
CA LYS A 15 6.95 -3.59 5.37
C LYS A 15 6.24 -4.86 4.89
N GLY A 16 4.91 -4.85 4.87
CA GLY A 16 4.09 -5.96 4.37
C GLY A 16 4.35 -6.23 2.89
N TYR A 17 4.39 -5.18 2.07
CA TYR A 17 4.75 -5.26 0.65
C TYR A 17 6.10 -5.94 0.45
N ARG A 18 7.14 -5.49 1.17
CA ARG A 18 8.50 -6.07 1.04
C ARG A 18 8.54 -7.56 1.39
N ILE A 19 7.77 -7.99 2.38
CA ILE A 19 7.72 -9.40 2.77
C ILE A 19 7.00 -10.23 1.70
N VAL A 20 5.82 -9.78 1.27
CA VAL A 20 4.95 -10.54 0.36
C VAL A 20 5.46 -10.53 -1.08
N SER A 21 6.08 -9.44 -1.54
CA SER A 21 6.66 -9.33 -2.89
C SER A 21 7.79 -10.33 -3.15
N MET A 22 8.44 -10.85 -2.11
CA MET A 22 9.45 -11.91 -2.24
C MET A 22 8.85 -13.30 -2.48
N MET A 23 7.54 -13.47 -2.33
CA MET A 23 6.85 -14.75 -2.50
C MET A 23 6.39 -14.90 -3.95
N SER A 24 6.81 -15.98 -4.62
CA SER A 24 6.43 -16.25 -6.01
C SER A 24 4.90 -16.31 -6.17
N GLY A 25 4.35 -15.55 -7.12
CA GLY A 25 2.92 -15.51 -7.41
C GLY A 25 2.09 -14.60 -6.50
N MET A 26 2.72 -13.80 -5.64
CA MET A 26 2.04 -12.90 -4.70
C MET A 26 2.18 -11.41 -5.04
N GLN A 27 2.59 -11.07 -6.26
CA GLN A 27 2.81 -9.69 -6.68
C GLN A 27 1.56 -8.82 -6.51
N ASP A 28 0.41 -9.33 -6.95
CA ASP A 28 -0.88 -8.64 -6.83
C ASP A 28 -1.27 -8.40 -5.37
N ALA A 29 -1.12 -9.42 -4.52
CA ALA A 29 -1.38 -9.30 -3.10
C ALA A 29 -0.43 -8.30 -2.42
N ALA A 30 0.85 -8.27 -2.84
CA ALA A 30 1.81 -7.30 -2.34
C ALA A 30 1.35 -5.87 -2.67
N GLU A 31 0.97 -5.59 -3.92
CA GLU A 31 0.51 -4.25 -4.31
C GLU A 31 -0.78 -3.82 -3.58
N ILE A 32 -1.71 -4.75 -3.33
CA ILE A 32 -2.87 -4.48 -2.47
C ILE A 32 -2.42 -4.08 -1.06
N ILE A 33 -1.49 -4.84 -0.47
CA ILE A 33 -0.92 -4.53 0.84
C ILE A 33 -0.23 -3.15 0.83
N LEU A 34 0.44 -2.77 -0.25
CA LEU A 34 1.07 -1.46 -0.34
C LEU A 34 0.05 -0.31 -0.41
N SER A 35 -1.13 -0.57 -1.00
CA SER A 35 -2.09 0.47 -1.37
C SER A 35 -3.29 0.59 -0.43
N HIS A 36 -3.55 -0.39 0.45
CA HIS A 36 -4.81 -0.44 1.22
C HIS A 36 -5.04 0.72 2.21
N GLU A 37 -4.00 1.47 2.56
CA GLU A 37 -4.06 2.67 3.41
C GLU A 37 -4.01 3.99 2.61
N GLU A 38 -3.95 3.90 1.27
CA GLU A 38 -4.12 5.05 0.40
C GLU A 38 -5.56 5.56 0.46
N ARG A 39 -5.74 6.86 0.19
CA ARG A 39 -7.05 7.51 0.21
C ARG A 39 -7.24 8.31 -1.06
N PHE A 40 -8.45 8.29 -1.62
CA PHE A 40 -8.77 8.95 -2.88
C PHE A 40 -8.39 10.45 -2.92
N ASP A 41 -8.38 11.12 -1.76
CA ASP A 41 -8.03 12.54 -1.61
C ASP A 41 -6.51 12.81 -1.45
N GLY A 42 -5.65 11.78 -1.47
CA GLY A 42 -4.20 11.93 -1.28
C GLY A 42 -3.74 11.97 0.18
N SER A 43 -4.65 11.91 1.15
CA SER A 43 -4.29 11.93 2.58
C SER A 43 -3.74 10.59 3.12
N GLY A 44 -3.73 9.57 2.27
CA GLY A 44 -3.28 8.22 2.60
C GLY A 44 -1.76 8.06 2.68
N TYR A 45 -1.33 6.82 2.85
CA TYR A 45 0.07 6.44 2.99
C TYR A 45 0.29 5.01 2.47
N PRO A 46 1.54 4.62 2.12
CA PRO A 46 2.80 5.35 2.26
C PRO A 46 3.15 6.29 1.10
N ARG A 47 2.49 6.20 -0.05
CA ARG A 47 2.84 6.94 -1.26
C ARG A 47 2.08 8.25 -1.42
N GLY A 48 0.94 8.41 -0.74
CA GLY A 48 0.11 9.62 -0.83
C GLY A 48 -0.53 9.74 -2.20
N LEU A 49 -1.01 8.62 -2.74
CA LEU A 49 -1.67 8.57 -4.04
C LEU A 49 -3.06 9.18 -3.95
N SER A 50 -3.52 9.78 -5.04
CA SER A 50 -4.83 10.42 -5.13
C SER A 50 -5.56 9.98 -6.40
N GLY A 51 -6.89 9.99 -6.35
CA GLY A 51 -7.73 9.63 -7.48
C GLY A 51 -7.54 8.16 -7.88
N GLU A 52 -7.55 7.91 -9.19
CA GLU A 52 -7.40 6.56 -9.75
C GLU A 52 -6.04 5.93 -9.45
N ALA A 53 -5.02 6.71 -9.09
CA ALA A 53 -3.74 6.18 -8.66
C ALA A 53 -3.85 5.38 -7.34
N THR A 54 -4.90 5.58 -6.54
CA THR A 54 -5.15 4.80 -5.31
C THR A 54 -5.63 3.38 -5.60
N SER A 55 -6.22 3.18 -6.78
CA SER A 55 -6.71 1.89 -7.21
C SER A 55 -5.53 1.06 -7.67
N TRP A 56 -5.28 -0.07 -7.02
CA TRP A 56 -4.45 -1.10 -7.63
C TRP A 56 -5.22 -1.68 -8.82
N GLU A 57 -4.68 -1.48 -10.02
CA GLU A 57 -5.13 -2.19 -11.22
C GLU A 57 -4.11 -3.28 -11.55
N PRO A 58 -4.51 -4.56 -11.67
CA PRO A 58 -3.61 -5.59 -12.16
C PRO A 58 -3.20 -5.24 -13.59
N ALA A 59 -1.93 -5.47 -13.92
CA ALA A 59 -1.39 -5.32 -15.29
C ALA A 59 -2.08 -6.22 -16.34
N CYS A 60 -3.11 -7.00 -15.96
CA CYS A 60 -3.91 -7.88 -16.80
C CYS A 60 -5.30 -7.34 -17.16
N LEU A 61 -5.62 -6.06 -16.89
CA LEU A 61 -6.74 -5.40 -17.56
C LEU A 61 -6.32 -5.02 -18.99
N PRO A 62 -7.23 -5.21 -19.98
CA PRO A 62 -6.90 -5.49 -21.40
C PRO A 62 -6.00 -4.47 -22.11
#